data_AF-A0A7Y8CFK1-F1
#
_entry.id   AF-A0A7Y8CFK1-F1
#
_cell.length_a   1.000
_cell.length_b   1.000
_cell.length_c   1.000
_cell.angle_alpha   90.00
_cell.angle_beta   90.00
_cell.angle_gamma   90.00
#
_symmetry.space_group_name_H-M   'P 1'
#
loop_
_entity.id
_entity.type
_entity.pdbx_description
1 polymer ?
#
loop_
_entity_poly.entity_id
_entity_poly.type
_entity_poly.pdbx_seq_one_letter_code
_entity_poly.pdbx_strand_id
1 'polypeptide(L)' 'MEIPDLHAPILVMTLRDAISNQKRLIDANLDGDVEDYEEYLLQLTQLFDHVKDEYRKIADDVGVPLEVLLDEH' A
#
# COMPACT_ATOMS: atom_id res chain seq x y z
N MET A 1 14.07 -4.20 10.34
CA MET A 1 13.83 -5.41 9.53
C MET A 1 14.26 -5.09 8.13
N GLU A 2 14.90 -6.03 7.45
CA GLU A 2 15.33 -5.88 6.06
C GLU A 2 14.43 -6.81 5.23
N ILE A 3 13.76 -6.26 4.22
CA ILE A 3 12.90 -7.03 3.32
C ILE A 3 13.72 -7.29 2.06
N PRO A 4 13.89 -8.55 1.61
CA PRO A 4 14.59 -8.81 0.37
C PRO A 4 13.95 -8.08 -0.81
N ASP A 5 14.77 -7.47 -1.67
CA ASP A 5 14.29 -6.67 -2.82
C ASP A 5 13.32 -7.44 -3.72
N LEU A 6 13.54 -8.75 -3.87
CA LEU A 6 12.66 -9.66 -4.63
C LEU A 6 11.21 -9.70 -4.09
N HIS A 7 11.01 -9.36 -2.81
CA HIS A 7 9.70 -9.34 -2.16
C HIS A 7 9.11 -7.92 -2.08
N ALA A 8 9.90 -6.88 -2.39
CA ALA A 8 9.45 -5.50 -2.32
C ALA A 8 8.24 -5.19 -3.25
N PRO A 9 8.14 -5.74 -4.48
CA PRO A 9 6.94 -5.57 -5.31
C PRO A 9 5.66 -6.09 -4.64
N ILE A 10 5.77 -7.26 -3.99
CA ILE A 10 4.63 -7.89 -3.29
C ILE A 10 4.18 -7.01 -2.13
N LEU A 11 5.11 -6.40 -1.40
CA LEU A 11 4.80 -5.49 -0.30
C LEU A 11 4.04 -4.25 -0.80
N VAL A 12 4.51 -3.64 -1.90
CA VAL A 12 3.84 -2.49 -2.54
C VAL A 12 2.41 -2.88 -2.94
N MET A 13 2.23 -3.97 -3.68
CA MET A 13 0.90 -4.42 -4.13
C MET A 13 -0.02 -4.77 -2.95
N THR A 14 0.51 -5.42 -1.91
CA THR A 14 -0.29 -5.80 -0.73
C THR A 14 -0.80 -4.56 0.01
N LEU A 15 0.02 -3.53 0.18
CA LEU A 15 -0.39 -2.28 0.82
C LEU A 15 -1.41 -1.50 -0.02
N ARG A 16 -1.20 -1.46 -1.34
CA ARG A 16 -2.18 -0.89 -2.29
C ARG A 16 -3.55 -1.58 -2.16
N ASP A 17 -3.56 -2.91 -2.18
CA ASP A 17 -4.78 -3.70 -2.11
C ASP A 17 -5.47 -3.57 -0.74
N ALA A 18 -4.68 -3.51 0.34
CA ALA A 18 -5.18 -3.26 1.69
C ALA A 18 -5.87 -1.89 1.80
N ILE A 19 -5.26 -0.83 1.27
CA ILE A 19 -5.84 0.52 1.22
C ILE A 19 -7.16 0.52 0.45
N SER A 20 -7.19 -0.11 -0.73
CA SER A 20 -8.41 -0.21 -1.55
C SER A 20 -9.53 -0.97 -0.84
N ASN A 21 -9.20 -2.10 -0.19
CA ASN A 21 -10.19 -2.84 0.59
C ASN A 21 -10.70 -2.03 1.78
N GLN A 22 -9.81 -1.31 2.46
CA GLN A 22 -10.14 -0.49 3.62
C GLN A 22 -11.10 0.65 3.26
N LYS A 23 -10.84 1.36 2.15
CA LYS A 23 -11.78 2.36 1.60
C LYS A 23 -13.15 1.76 1.31
N ARG A 24 -13.19 0.56 0.72
CA ARG A 24 -14.45 -0.14 0.45
C ARG A 24 -15.22 -0.49 1.74
N LEU A 25 -14.52 -0.84 2.83
CA LEU A 25 -15.17 -1.11 4.12
C LEU A 25 -15.80 0.15 4.72
N ILE A 26 -15.12 1.30 4.59
CA ILE A 26 -15.66 2.61 5.00
C ILE A 26 -16.90 2.95 4.16
N ASP A 27 -16.81 2.86 2.83
CA ASP A 27 -17.92 3.15 1.91
C ASP A 27 -19.14 2.23 2.12
N ALA A 28 -18.92 1.01 2.59
CA ALA A 28 -19.98 0.06 2.87
C ALA A 28 -20.84 0.43 4.09
N ASN A 29 -20.52 1.50 4.82
CA ASN A 29 -21.24 1.98 6.01
C ASN A 29 -21.55 0.83 6.97
N LEU A 30 -20.53 0.06 7.34
CA LEU A 30 -20.67 -0.96 8.39
C LEU A 30 -20.97 -0.22 9.70
N ASP A 31 -22.24 -0.24 10.13
CA ASP A 31 -22.73 0.35 11.38
C ASP A 31 -21.83 -0.11 12.56
N GLY A 32 -20.92 0.75 13.04
CA GLY A 32 -20.16 0.49 14.26
C GLY A 32 -18.79 1.18 14.37
N ASP A 33 -17.94 1.07 13.34
CA ASP A 33 -16.47 1.24 13.53
C ASP A 33 -15.80 2.15 12.49
N VAL A 34 -16.52 3.14 11.94
CA VAL A 34 -15.97 4.05 10.89
C VAL A 34 -14.68 4.75 11.37
N GLU A 35 -14.63 5.16 12.63
CA GLU A 35 -13.46 5.83 13.22
C GLU A 35 -12.21 4.92 13.24
N ASP A 36 -12.35 3.67 13.68
CA ASP A 36 -11.26 2.68 13.68
C ASP A 36 -10.79 2.36 12.25
N TYR A 37 -11.74 2.30 11.31
CA TYR A 37 -11.41 2.07 9.91
C TYR A 37 -10.69 3.26 9.27
N GLU A 38 -11.05 4.49 9.62
CA GLU A 38 -10.37 5.70 9.17
C GLU A 38 -8.97 5.82 9.79
N GLU A 39 -8.79 5.50 11.07
CA GLU A 39 -7.49 5.48 11.72
C GLU A 39 -6.56 4.44 11.07
N TYR A 40 -7.07 3.22 10.85
CA TYR A 40 -6.28 2.19 10.18
C TYR A 40 -5.95 2.55 8.73
N LEU A 41 -6.88 3.18 8.01
CA LEU A 41 -6.62 3.71 6.67
C LEU A 41 -5.48 4.73 6.71
N LEU A 42 -5.48 5.68 7.64
CA LEU A 42 -4.43 6.68 7.80
C LEU A 42 -3.06 6.02 7.98
N GLN A 43 -2.96 5.06 8.90
CA GLN A 43 -1.73 4.30 9.15
C GLN A 43 -1.24 3.55 7.91
N LEU A 44 -2.16 2.89 7.18
CA LEU A 44 -1.84 2.20 5.92
C LEU A 44 -1.28 3.16 4.88
N THR A 45 -1.88 4.34 4.69
CA THR A 45 -1.38 5.35 3.74
C THR A 45 0.02 5.85 4.11
N GLN A 46 0.27 6.15 5.39
CA GLN A 46 1.60 6.59 5.85
C GLN A 46 2.66 5.52 5.59
N LEU A 47 2.35 4.26 5.90
CA LEU A 47 3.24 3.14 5.63
C LEU A 47 3.46 2.96 4.13
N PHE A 48 2.39 3.08 3.33
CA PHE A 48 2.47 2.92 1.89
C PHE A 48 3.33 4.00 1.22
N ASP A 49 3.24 5.26 1.68
CA ASP A 49 4.11 6.33 1.22
C ASP A 49 5.58 6.02 1.51
N HIS A 50 5.89 5.59 2.73
CA HIS A 50 7.24 5.17 3.08
C HIS A 50 7.73 4.00 2.22
N VAL A 51 6.91 2.97 2.01
CA VAL A 51 7.26 1.80 1.19
C VAL A 51 7.47 2.18 -0.28
N LYS A 52 6.67 3.08 -0.84
CA LYS A 52 6.89 3.60 -2.20
C LYS A 52 8.24 4.31 -2.31
N ASP A 53 8.60 5.12 -1.32
CA ASP A 53 9.88 5.83 -1.32
C ASP A 53 11.08 4.87 -1.20
N GLU A 54 10.98 3.83 -0.39
CA GLU A 54 12.01 2.78 -0.33
C GLU A 54 12.06 1.96 -1.63
N TYR A 55 10.91 1.58 -2.20
CA TYR A 55 10.84 0.82 -3.44
C TYR A 55 11.47 1.59 -4.62
N ARG A 56 11.25 2.91 -4.72
CA ARG A 56 11.86 3.74 -5.76
C ARG A 56 13.38 3.66 -5.78
N LYS A 57 14.03 3.40 -4.64
CA LYS A 57 15.49 3.30 -4.56
C LYS A 57 16.04 2.02 -5.18
N ILE A 58 15.21 0.97 -5.26
CA ILE A 58 15.58 -0.36 -5.75
C ILE A 58 14.83 -0.75 -7.03
N ALA A 59 13.95 0.10 -7.55
CA ALA A 59 13.07 -0.21 -8.68
C ALA A 59 13.85 -0.62 -9.94
N ASP A 60 15.00 0.03 -10.17
CA ASP A 60 15.90 -0.29 -11.28
C ASP A 60 16.53 -1.70 -11.14
N ASP A 61 16.90 -2.08 -9.91
CA ASP A 61 17.50 -3.39 -9.61
C ASP A 61 16.47 -4.52 -9.67
N VAL A 62 15.23 -4.23 -9.26
CA VAL A 62 14.09 -5.16 -9.32
C VAL A 62 13.55 -5.30 -10.75
N GLY A 63 13.74 -4.29 -11.60
CA GLY A 63 13.34 -4.31 -13.01
C GLY A 63 11.84 -4.10 -13.24
N VAL A 64 11.10 -3.60 -12.24
CA VAL A 64 9.66 -3.30 -12.34
C VAL A 64 9.41 -1.87 -11.86
N PRO A 65 8.97 -0.93 -12.74
CA PRO A 65 8.67 0.43 -12.35
C PRO A 65 7.53 0.49 -11.32
N LEU A 66 7.58 1.47 -10.41
CA LEU A 66 6.57 1.62 -9.37
C LEU A 66 5.18 1.87 -9.99
N GLU A 67 5.11 2.64 -11.07
CA GLU A 67 3.87 3.03 -11.75
C GLU A 67 3.10 1.81 -12.26
N VAL A 68 3.83 0.77 -12.70
CA VAL A 68 3.25 -0.52 -13.12
C VAL A 68 2.59 -1.23 -11.94
N LEU A 69 3.13 -1.10 -10.73
CA LEU A 69 2.57 -1.70 -9.52
C LEU A 69 1.38 -0.91 -8.96
N LEU A 70 1.28 0.38 -9.26
CA LEU A 70 0.20 1.25 -8.78
C LEU A 70 -1.06 1.20 -9.66
N ASP A 71 -0.99 0.53 -10.82
CA ASP A 71 -2.02 0.59 -11.87
C ASP A 71 -2.33 2.04 -12.31
N GLU A 72 -1.34 2.94 -12.22
CA GLU A 72 -1.43 4.33 -12.63
C GLU A 72 -0.98 4.42 -14.11
N HIS A 73 -1.95 4.58 -15.03
CA HIS A 73 -1.72 4.80 -16.47
C HIS A 73 -1.72 6.28 -16.85
#